data_AF-A0A6I2U425-F1
#
_entry.id   AF-A0A6I2U425-F1
#
_cell.length_a   1.000
_cell.length_b   1.000
_cell.length_c   1.000
_cell.angle_alpha   90.00
_cell.angle_beta   90.00
_cell.angle_gamma   90.00
#
_symmetry.space_group_name_H-M   'P 1'
#
loop_
_entity.id
_entity.type
_entity.pdbx_description
1 polymer ?
#
loop_
_entity_poly.entity_id
_entity_poly.type
_entity_poly.pdbx_seq_one_letter_code
_entity_poly.pdbx_strand_id
1 'polypeptide(L)'
;MSFNEAIFSKNNLDLCLRELAKEFRKLNGKSMPAEIILIGGASVLINYGFRDTTYDMDAIIISSSVMKQAIDRISDKLGLPNGWLNTDFMRTKSYSPKLIEHSTYYKTFSNILTIRTITAEYMIAMKLMAGRKYKNDLSDIIGVLKHHEETGTPIALAQIKEAVETLYGSWSALPQSSVEFIEQTLEKKNYIEAFEKIRGSEKMNSAVLRAFEADYPGILSESNLDEILRSATQMLQDEEEEKSEESLTQSM
;
A
#
# COMPACT_ATOMS: atom_id res chain seq x y z
N MET A 1 -9.57 -13.75 -3.44
CA MET A 1 -8.50 -13.03 -2.66
C MET A 1 -8.53 -13.50 -1.20
N SER A 2 -7.40 -13.55 -0.48
CA SER A 2 -7.42 -13.91 0.97
C SER A 2 -7.48 -12.65 1.84
N PHE A 3 -8.47 -12.58 2.73
CA PHE A 3 -8.60 -11.52 3.74
C PHE A 3 -8.14 -12.09 5.10
N ASN A 4 -6.83 -12.21 5.31
CA ASN A 4 -6.30 -12.71 6.58
C ASN A 4 -6.28 -11.60 7.65
N GLU A 5 -6.62 -11.95 8.88
CA GLU A 5 -7.03 -11.04 9.98
C GLU A 5 -5.90 -10.44 10.82
N ALA A 6 -4.63 -10.76 10.56
CA ALA A 6 -3.56 -10.13 11.33
C ALA A 6 -3.30 -8.71 10.83
N ILE A 7 -3.43 -7.78 11.77
CA ILE A 7 -3.30 -6.36 11.54
C ILE A 7 -1.97 -5.90 12.16
N PHE A 8 -1.02 -5.54 11.32
CA PHE A 8 0.26 -4.98 11.77
C PHE A 8 0.12 -3.50 12.08
N SER A 9 0.45 -3.12 13.32
CA SER A 9 0.73 -1.74 13.72
C SER A 9 2.24 -1.49 13.71
N LYS A 10 2.66 -0.22 13.79
CA LYS A 10 4.10 0.14 13.83
C LYS A 10 4.86 -0.58 14.96
N ASN A 11 4.25 -0.67 16.15
CA ASN A 11 4.87 -1.35 17.30
C ASN A 11 5.00 -2.86 17.09
N ASN A 12 3.95 -3.49 16.55
CA ASN A 12 3.95 -4.93 16.28
C ASN A 12 4.91 -5.29 15.16
N LEU A 13 5.04 -4.42 14.14
CA LEU A 13 5.98 -4.58 13.05
C LEU A 13 7.44 -4.62 13.56
N ASP A 14 7.82 -3.69 14.43
CA ASP A 14 9.15 -3.66 15.03
C ASP A 14 9.45 -4.92 15.87
N LEU A 15 8.45 -5.44 16.59
CA LEU A 15 8.58 -6.69 17.31
C LEU A 15 8.84 -7.86 16.36
N CYS A 16 8.05 -7.99 15.29
CA CYS A 16 8.20 -9.06 14.30
C CYS A 16 9.58 -9.03 13.62
N LEU A 17 10.02 -7.85 13.17
CA LEU A 17 11.33 -7.69 12.53
C LEU A 17 12.50 -7.97 13.48
N ARG A 18 12.36 -7.60 14.76
CA ARG A 18 13.36 -7.92 15.78
C ARG A 18 13.45 -9.43 16.04
N GLU A 19 12.32 -10.12 16.14
CA GLU A 19 12.32 -11.58 16.30
C GLU A 19 12.85 -12.29 15.05
N LEU A 20 12.50 -11.81 13.86
CA LEU A 20 13.09 -12.26 12.59
C LEU A 20 14.61 -12.10 12.58
N ALA A 21 15.14 -10.95 12.99
CA ALA A 21 16.57 -10.72 13.06
C ALA A 21 17.28 -11.69 14.02
N LYS A 22 16.64 -12.05 15.16
CA LYS A 22 17.19 -13.04 16.11
C LYS A 22 17.19 -14.45 15.51
N GLU A 23 16.09 -14.88 14.89
CA GLU A 23 16.01 -16.21 14.30
C GLU A 23 16.94 -16.34 13.09
N PHE A 24 17.00 -15.32 12.23
CA PHE A 24 17.97 -15.26 11.13
C PHE A 24 19.40 -15.35 11.65
N ARG A 25 19.76 -14.60 12.71
CA ARG A 25 21.09 -14.68 13.34
C ARG A 25 21.41 -16.07 13.88
N LYS A 26 20.42 -16.74 14.48
CA LYS A 26 20.57 -18.09 15.02
C LYS A 26 20.86 -19.12 13.92
N LEU A 27 20.20 -18.97 12.77
CA LEU A 27 20.35 -19.88 11.64
C LEU A 27 21.58 -19.57 10.77
N ASN A 28 21.83 -18.29 10.49
CA ASN A 28 22.84 -17.83 9.55
C ASN A 28 24.20 -17.53 10.20
N GLY A 29 24.27 -17.49 11.53
CA GLY A 29 25.46 -17.04 12.25
C GLY A 29 25.61 -15.51 12.24
N LYS A 30 26.84 -15.01 12.34
CA LYS A 30 27.14 -13.56 12.48
C LYS A 30 27.85 -12.93 11.27
N SER A 31 28.26 -13.73 10.29
CA SER A 31 29.22 -13.31 9.25
C SER A 31 28.57 -12.64 8.04
N MET A 32 27.31 -12.94 7.73
CA MET A 32 26.63 -12.40 6.56
C MET A 32 25.39 -11.59 6.98
N PRO A 33 25.43 -10.25 6.88
CA PRO A 33 24.26 -9.42 7.14
C PRO A 33 23.20 -9.60 6.04
N ALA A 34 21.97 -9.22 6.36
CA ALA A 34 20.85 -9.18 5.44
C ALA A 34 20.24 -7.78 5.42
N GLU A 35 19.62 -7.44 4.29
CA GLU A 35 18.88 -6.21 4.09
C GLU A 35 17.45 -6.53 3.63
N ILE A 36 16.48 -5.86 4.24
CA ILE A 36 15.07 -5.90 3.85
C ILE A 36 14.62 -4.48 3.59
N ILE A 37 14.13 -4.23 2.39
CA ILE A 37 13.53 -2.97 1.99
C ILE A 37 12.03 -3.15 2.06
N LEU A 38 11.40 -2.54 3.06
CA LEU A 38 9.94 -2.56 3.21
C LEU A 38 9.30 -1.61 2.21
N ILE A 39 8.19 -2.07 1.66
CA ILE A 39 7.49 -1.42 0.55
C ILE A 39 6.00 -1.32 0.88
N GLY A 40 5.28 -0.45 0.17
CA GLY A 40 3.84 -0.37 0.25
C GLY A 40 3.34 0.04 1.64
N GLY A 41 2.29 -0.62 2.12
CA GLY A 41 1.62 -0.25 3.38
C GLY A 41 2.54 -0.29 4.61
N ALA A 42 3.48 -1.24 4.67
CA ALA A 42 4.44 -1.32 5.76
C ALA A 42 5.41 -0.13 5.78
N SER A 43 5.91 0.29 4.61
CA SER A 43 6.75 1.48 4.50
C SER A 43 5.98 2.76 4.85
N VAL A 44 4.70 2.86 4.46
CA VAL A 44 3.85 3.99 4.82
C VAL A 44 3.62 4.04 6.33
N LEU A 45 3.27 2.91 6.94
CA LEU A 45 3.05 2.74 8.38
C LEU A 45 4.27 3.12 9.24
N ILE A 46 5.48 2.84 8.76
CA ILE A 46 6.72 3.18 9.47
C ILE A 46 7.00 4.69 9.40
N ASN A 47 6.87 5.27 8.21
CA ASN A 47 7.33 6.63 7.94
C ASN A 47 6.29 7.69 8.30
N TYR A 48 5.00 7.36 8.31
CA TYR A 48 3.93 8.35 8.44
C TYR A 48 2.90 7.99 9.51
N GLY A 49 2.32 9.02 10.14
CA GLY A 49 1.33 8.88 11.22
C GLY A 49 -0.14 8.83 10.79
N PHE A 50 -0.43 8.89 9.49
CA PHE A 50 -1.82 8.83 8.98
C PHE A 50 -2.31 7.39 8.72
N ARG A 51 -1.42 6.41 8.89
CA ARG A 51 -1.68 4.98 8.69
C ARG A 51 -1.52 4.26 10.01
N ASP A 52 -2.60 3.63 10.47
CA ASP A 52 -2.57 2.90 11.75
C ASP A 52 -2.11 1.45 11.56
N THR A 53 -2.44 0.86 10.40
CA THR A 53 -2.29 -0.58 10.19
C THR A 53 -2.03 -1.02 8.74
N THR A 54 -1.43 -2.21 8.57
CA THR A 54 -1.32 -2.94 7.30
C THR A 54 -1.57 -4.44 7.51
N TYR A 55 -1.99 -5.16 6.47
CA TYR A 55 -2.29 -6.60 6.55
C TYR A 55 -1.05 -7.47 6.35
N ASP A 56 -0.13 -7.00 5.53
CA ASP A 56 1.10 -7.68 5.16
C ASP A 56 2.27 -6.70 5.02
N MET A 57 3.47 -7.26 4.96
CA MET A 57 4.72 -6.56 4.69
C MET A 57 5.27 -7.02 3.33
N ASP A 58 5.04 -6.21 2.32
CA ASP A 58 5.74 -6.34 1.05
C ASP A 58 7.20 -5.90 1.22
N ALA A 59 8.13 -6.68 0.66
CA ALA A 59 9.54 -6.35 0.73
C ALA A 59 10.37 -6.80 -0.47
N ILE A 60 11.49 -6.10 -0.68
CA ILE A 60 12.65 -6.63 -1.40
C ILE A 60 13.61 -7.18 -0.35
N ILE A 61 13.99 -8.45 -0.50
CA ILE A 61 14.82 -9.17 0.49
C ILE A 61 16.18 -9.50 -0.14
N ILE A 62 17.24 -8.93 0.42
CA ILE A 62 18.63 -9.17 0.03
C ILE A 62 19.31 -9.93 1.17
N SER A 63 19.37 -11.26 1.05
CA SER A 63 19.84 -12.14 2.13
C SER A 63 20.25 -13.52 1.61
N SER A 64 20.82 -14.35 2.49
CA SER A 64 21.03 -15.77 2.20
C SER A 64 19.69 -16.52 2.13
N SER A 65 19.68 -17.71 1.52
CA SER A 65 18.49 -18.57 1.38
C SER A 65 17.84 -18.96 2.72
N VAL A 66 18.60 -18.87 3.81
CA VAL A 66 18.16 -19.13 5.19
C VAL A 66 17.05 -18.15 5.65
N MET A 67 16.98 -16.95 5.06
CA MET A 67 15.97 -15.95 5.45
C MET A 67 14.54 -16.48 5.33
N LYS A 68 14.24 -17.25 4.27
CA LYS A 68 12.91 -17.84 4.11
C LYS A 68 12.55 -18.74 5.30
N GLN A 69 13.47 -19.61 5.70
CA GLN A 69 13.28 -20.47 6.86
C GLN A 69 13.09 -19.66 8.16
N ALA A 70 13.79 -18.54 8.32
CA ALA A 70 13.61 -17.65 9.47
C ALA A 70 12.21 -17.00 9.48
N ILE A 71 11.72 -16.55 8.32
CA ILE A 71 10.37 -15.97 8.16
C ILE A 71 9.29 -16.99 8.53
N ASP A 72 9.40 -18.21 8.01
CA ASP A 72 8.45 -19.30 8.28
C ASP A 72 8.41 -19.64 9.78
N ARG A 73 9.58 -19.79 10.42
CA ARG A 73 9.67 -20.06 11.87
C ARG A 73 9.09 -18.95 12.72
N ILE A 74 9.27 -17.68 12.33
CA ILE A 74 8.67 -16.55 13.03
C ILE A 74 7.16 -16.51 12.81
N SER A 75 6.69 -16.89 11.62
CA SER A 75 5.25 -17.05 11.35
C SER A 75 4.63 -18.03 12.34
N ASP A 76 5.20 -19.22 12.48
CA ASP A 76 4.73 -20.25 13.40
C ASP A 76 4.83 -19.80 14.86
N LYS A 77 5.98 -19.23 15.25
CA LYS A 77 6.25 -18.82 16.63
C LYS A 77 5.30 -17.73 17.13
N LEU A 78 4.96 -16.77 16.27
CA LEU A 78 4.16 -15.61 16.63
C LEU A 78 2.69 -15.73 16.17
N GLY A 79 2.31 -16.84 15.53
CA GLY A 79 0.97 -17.04 14.97
C GLY A 79 0.63 -16.02 13.87
N LEU A 80 1.61 -15.61 13.07
CA LEU A 80 1.40 -14.67 11.97
C LEU A 80 0.80 -15.39 10.75
N PRO A 81 0.02 -14.67 9.92
CA PRO A 81 -0.54 -15.25 8.71
C PRO A 81 0.57 -15.68 7.75
N ASN A 82 0.30 -16.73 7.00
CA ASN A 82 1.17 -17.13 5.89
C ASN A 82 1.38 -15.94 4.94
N GLY A 83 2.65 -15.67 4.60
CA GLY A 83 3.01 -14.54 3.74
C GLY A 83 3.03 -13.18 4.45
N TRP A 84 3.05 -13.13 5.79
CA TRP A 84 3.12 -11.87 6.55
C TRP A 84 4.27 -10.93 6.13
N LEU A 85 5.39 -11.52 5.70
CA LEU A 85 6.49 -10.85 5.03
C LEU A 85 6.78 -11.61 3.72
N ASN A 86 6.55 -10.95 2.59
CA ASN A 86 6.62 -11.60 1.28
C ASN A 86 7.28 -10.69 0.23
N THR A 87 7.51 -11.27 -0.95
CA THR A 87 8.12 -10.59 -2.11
C THR A 87 7.15 -10.52 -3.29
N ASP A 88 5.84 -10.67 -3.07
CA ASP A 88 4.84 -10.73 -4.14
C ASP A 88 4.73 -9.41 -4.89
N PHE A 89 5.01 -8.30 -4.21
CA PHE A 89 5.19 -6.99 -4.82
C PHE A 89 6.10 -7.03 -6.06
N MET A 90 7.17 -7.84 -6.05
CA MET A 90 8.13 -7.96 -7.16
C MET A 90 7.53 -8.53 -8.45
N ARG A 91 6.31 -9.09 -8.39
CA ARG A 91 5.57 -9.62 -9.54
C ARG A 91 4.52 -8.65 -10.10
N THR A 92 4.40 -7.46 -9.50
CA THR A 92 3.42 -6.44 -9.90
C THR A 92 4.03 -5.45 -10.89
N LYS A 93 3.16 -4.77 -11.67
CA LYS A 93 3.58 -3.66 -12.56
C LYS A 93 4.22 -2.48 -11.82
N SER A 94 3.99 -2.35 -10.51
CA SER A 94 4.57 -1.29 -9.68
C SER A 94 6.03 -1.56 -9.31
N TYR A 95 6.52 -2.78 -9.47
CA TYR A 95 7.90 -3.12 -9.14
C TYR A 95 8.89 -2.60 -10.18
N SER A 96 10.02 -2.10 -9.68
CA SER A 96 11.20 -1.78 -10.47
C SER A 96 12.45 -2.08 -9.62
N PRO A 97 13.50 -2.72 -10.18
CA PRO A 97 14.71 -3.04 -9.42
C PRO A 97 15.44 -1.78 -8.91
N LYS A 98 15.23 -0.63 -9.56
CA LYS A 98 15.80 0.67 -9.14
C LYS A 98 15.29 1.14 -7.76
N LEU A 99 14.20 0.57 -7.25
CA LEU A 99 13.72 0.86 -5.89
C LEU A 99 14.76 0.59 -4.80
N ILE A 100 15.70 -0.33 -5.05
CA ILE A 100 16.81 -0.61 -4.14
C ILE A 100 17.67 0.65 -3.91
N GLU A 101 17.94 1.40 -4.99
CA GLU A 101 18.74 2.62 -4.98
C GLU A 101 18.00 3.79 -4.31
N HIS A 102 16.67 3.77 -4.34
CA HIS A 102 15.80 4.82 -3.79
C HIS A 102 15.12 4.40 -2.48
N SER A 103 15.95 3.89 -1.57
CA SER A 103 15.51 3.49 -0.23
C SER A 103 16.42 4.08 0.85
N THR A 104 15.83 4.42 1.99
CA THR A 104 16.51 5.03 3.13
C THR A 104 16.57 4.09 4.33
N TYR A 105 17.58 4.26 5.18
CA TYR A 105 17.74 3.47 6.40
C TYR A 105 16.58 3.73 7.37
N TYR A 106 16.00 2.66 7.91
CA TYR A 106 15.05 2.73 9.02
C TYR A 106 15.70 2.28 10.32
N LYS A 107 16.12 1.01 10.40
CA LYS A 107 16.63 0.41 11.64
C LYS A 107 17.43 -0.85 11.38
N THR A 108 18.51 -1.07 12.11
CA THR A 108 19.18 -2.38 12.18
C THR A 108 18.77 -3.14 13.43
N PHE A 109 18.37 -4.39 13.27
CA PHE A 109 18.04 -5.31 14.35
C PHE A 109 19.11 -6.38 14.51
N SER A 110 19.38 -6.76 15.77
CA SER A 110 20.34 -7.80 16.15
C SER A 110 21.73 -7.66 15.51
N ASN A 111 22.12 -6.44 15.11
CA ASN A 111 23.35 -6.12 14.38
C ASN A 111 23.59 -6.97 13.11
N ILE A 112 22.53 -7.48 12.49
CA ILE A 112 22.65 -8.36 11.32
C ILE A 112 21.58 -8.11 10.26
N LEU A 113 20.41 -7.59 10.65
CA LEU A 113 19.30 -7.35 9.73
C LEU A 113 19.05 -5.85 9.64
N THR A 114 19.39 -5.26 8.51
CA THR A 114 19.12 -3.85 8.22
C THR A 114 17.78 -3.72 7.51
N ILE A 115 16.93 -2.85 8.03
CA ILE A 115 15.63 -2.52 7.44
C ILE A 115 15.73 -1.14 6.81
N ARG A 116 15.26 -1.04 5.57
CA ARG A 116 15.12 0.20 4.81
C ARG A 116 13.66 0.41 4.41
N THR A 117 13.31 1.65 4.07
CA THR A 117 12.00 2.02 3.53
C THR A 117 12.17 2.84 2.26
N ILE A 118 11.15 2.91 1.42
CA ILE A 118 11.20 3.66 0.15
C ILE A 118 11.07 5.16 0.43
N THR A 119 11.79 5.99 -0.33
CA THR A 119 11.68 7.46 -0.25
C THR A 119 10.32 7.96 -0.76
N ALA A 120 9.92 9.16 -0.36
CA ALA A 120 8.54 9.61 -0.51
C ALA A 120 8.06 9.70 -1.96
N GLU A 121 8.89 10.22 -2.85
CA GLU A 121 8.57 10.43 -4.27
C GLU A 121 8.45 9.10 -5.02
N TYR A 122 9.30 8.14 -4.66
CA TYR A 122 9.28 6.79 -5.21
C TYR A 122 8.11 5.97 -4.66
N MET A 123 7.73 6.19 -3.39
CA MET A 123 6.47 5.65 -2.84
C MET A 123 5.27 6.18 -3.64
N ILE A 124 5.20 7.49 -3.88
CA ILE A 124 4.13 8.10 -4.67
C ILE A 124 4.11 7.50 -6.09
N ALA A 125 5.26 7.44 -6.78
CA ALA A 125 5.37 6.87 -8.13
C ALA A 125 4.82 5.44 -8.20
N MET A 126 5.16 4.59 -7.22
CA MET A 126 4.67 3.22 -7.16
C MET A 126 3.16 3.11 -6.94
N LYS A 127 2.62 3.98 -6.09
CA LYS A 127 1.19 4.05 -5.82
C LYS A 127 0.41 4.57 -7.03
N LEU A 128 0.98 5.52 -7.79
CA LEU A 128 0.41 5.98 -9.06
C LEU A 128 0.41 4.87 -10.11
N MET A 129 1.48 4.07 -10.20
CA MET A 129 1.53 2.94 -11.12
C MET A 129 0.46 1.88 -10.77
N ALA A 130 0.21 1.67 -9.47
CA ALA A 130 -0.82 0.76 -8.99
C ALA A 130 -2.24 1.30 -9.25
N GLY A 131 -2.54 2.49 -8.73
CA GLY A 131 -3.80 3.22 -8.92
C GLY A 131 -5.05 2.52 -8.37
N ARG A 132 -4.93 1.61 -7.39
CA ARG A 132 -6.07 0.79 -6.94
C ARG A 132 -7.03 1.61 -6.07
N LYS A 133 -8.24 1.83 -6.59
CA LYS A 133 -9.32 2.60 -5.95
C LYS A 133 -10.00 1.92 -4.74
N TYR A 134 -9.62 0.69 -4.43
CA TYR A 134 -10.24 -0.15 -3.38
C TYR A 134 -9.22 -0.61 -2.32
N LYS A 135 -7.96 -0.21 -2.47
CA LYS A 135 -6.93 -0.42 -1.45
C LYS A 135 -6.69 0.90 -0.74
N ASN A 136 -5.44 1.33 -0.63
CA ASN A 136 -5.08 2.58 0.04
C ASN A 136 -4.14 3.40 -0.84
N ASP A 137 -4.10 3.13 -2.14
CA ASP A 137 -3.06 3.70 -2.98
C ASP A 137 -3.25 5.21 -3.15
N LEU A 138 -4.48 5.67 -3.28
CA LEU A 138 -4.78 7.09 -3.48
C LEU A 138 -4.72 7.86 -2.16
N SER A 139 -5.25 7.29 -1.06
CA SER A 139 -5.14 7.93 0.25
C SER A 139 -3.70 7.97 0.75
N ASP A 140 -2.88 6.94 0.50
CA ASP A 140 -1.46 6.95 0.85
C ASP A 140 -0.73 8.09 0.11
N ILE A 141 -1.00 8.30 -1.19
CA ILE A 141 -0.41 9.43 -1.95
C ILE A 141 -0.74 10.77 -1.28
N ILE A 142 -2.02 11.04 -1.00
CA ILE A 142 -2.43 12.30 -0.39
C ILE A 142 -1.84 12.45 1.01
N GLY A 143 -1.81 11.36 1.79
CA GLY A 143 -1.23 11.36 3.13
C GLY A 143 0.26 11.71 3.12
N VAL A 144 1.02 11.16 2.18
CA VAL A 144 2.45 11.49 2.00
C VAL A 144 2.61 12.97 1.63
N LEU A 145 1.86 13.47 0.64
CA LEU A 145 1.90 14.88 0.22
C LEU A 145 1.56 15.81 1.38
N LYS A 146 0.49 15.50 2.12
CA LYS A 146 0.05 16.24 3.32
C LYS A 146 1.16 16.31 4.37
N HIS A 147 1.77 15.17 4.71
CA HIS A 147 2.83 15.12 5.71
C HIS A 147 4.03 15.98 5.32
N HIS A 148 4.44 15.91 4.06
CA HIS A 148 5.57 16.68 3.54
C HIS A 148 5.27 18.19 3.49
N GLU A 149 4.02 18.58 3.17
CA GLU A 149 3.58 19.97 3.28
C GLU A 149 3.61 20.47 4.74
N GLU A 150 3.04 19.70 5.66
CA GLU A 150 2.95 20.04 7.09
C GLU A 150 4.31 20.12 7.78
N THR A 151 5.31 19.37 7.28
CA THR A 151 6.68 19.36 7.82
C THR A 151 7.63 20.31 7.10
N GLY A 152 7.14 21.12 6.14
CA GLY A 152 7.95 22.12 5.43
C GLY A 152 8.91 21.52 4.39
N THR A 153 8.65 20.31 3.91
CA THR A 153 9.42 19.62 2.85
C THR A 153 8.51 19.19 1.70
N PRO A 154 7.75 20.12 1.08
CA PRO A 154 6.72 19.78 0.10
C PRO A 154 7.31 19.07 -1.12
N ILE A 155 6.62 18.03 -1.59
CA ILE A 155 7.03 17.26 -2.76
C ILE A 155 6.48 17.92 -4.03
N ALA A 156 7.38 18.33 -4.92
CA ALA A 156 7.01 18.92 -6.19
C ALA A 156 6.65 17.86 -7.26
N LEU A 157 5.77 18.23 -8.20
CA LEU A 157 5.43 17.38 -9.36
C LEU A 157 6.68 16.95 -10.15
N ALA A 158 7.69 17.81 -10.24
CA ALA A 158 8.95 17.49 -10.93
C ALA A 158 9.67 16.30 -10.30
N GLN A 159 9.71 16.21 -8.95
CA GLN A 159 10.36 15.09 -8.27
C GLN A 159 9.57 13.78 -8.47
N ILE A 160 8.23 13.86 -8.51
CA ILE A 160 7.38 12.70 -8.80
C ILE A 160 7.57 12.25 -10.25
N LYS A 161 7.65 13.19 -11.21
CA LYS A 161 7.94 12.88 -12.62
C LYS A 161 9.29 12.19 -12.78
N GLU A 162 10.34 12.71 -12.13
CA GLU A 162 11.67 12.09 -12.12
C GLU A 162 11.64 10.68 -11.53
N ALA A 163 10.93 10.47 -10.41
CA ALA A 163 10.77 9.15 -9.82
C ALA A 163 10.06 8.18 -10.78
N VAL A 164 8.99 8.63 -11.46
CA VAL A 164 8.25 7.82 -12.45
C VAL A 164 9.11 7.48 -13.67
N GLU A 165 9.83 8.45 -14.23
CA GLU A 165 10.77 8.22 -15.34
C GLU A 165 11.91 7.28 -14.93
N THR A 166 12.41 7.44 -13.71
CA THR A 166 13.43 6.55 -13.17
C THR A 166 12.91 5.12 -13.10
N LEU A 167 11.75 4.89 -12.49
CA LEU A 167 11.23 3.56 -12.26
C LEU A 167 10.66 2.88 -13.52
N TYR A 168 10.00 3.65 -14.38
CA TYR A 168 9.13 3.14 -15.45
C TYR A 168 9.46 3.70 -16.84
N GLY A 169 10.47 4.56 -16.96
CA GLY A 169 11.01 5.05 -18.23
C GLY A 169 10.31 6.27 -18.82
N SER A 170 9.04 6.54 -18.49
CA SER A 170 8.29 7.70 -18.98
C SER A 170 7.12 8.03 -18.06
N TRP A 171 6.78 9.32 -17.95
CA TRP A 171 5.53 9.79 -17.32
C TRP A 171 4.28 9.13 -17.94
N SER A 172 4.31 8.90 -19.25
CA SER A 172 3.20 8.29 -20.00
C SER A 172 2.99 6.79 -19.70
N ALA A 173 3.86 6.17 -18.91
CA ALA A 173 3.70 4.78 -18.48
C ALA A 173 2.61 4.62 -17.40
N LEU A 174 2.25 5.71 -16.69
CA LEU A 174 1.23 5.68 -15.65
C LEU A 174 -0.17 5.49 -16.23
N PRO A 175 -1.10 4.88 -15.48
CA PRO A 175 -2.52 4.93 -15.81
C PRO A 175 -3.01 6.38 -15.92
N GLN A 176 -3.78 6.69 -16.96
CA GLN A 176 -4.31 8.04 -17.21
C GLN A 176 -5.06 8.62 -16.00
N SER A 177 -5.88 7.81 -15.34
CA SER A 177 -6.60 8.19 -14.12
C SER A 177 -5.68 8.58 -12.96
N SER A 178 -4.48 8.00 -12.89
CA SER A 178 -3.48 8.33 -11.86
C SER A 178 -2.77 9.64 -12.17
N VAL A 179 -2.51 9.92 -13.46
CA VAL A 179 -1.98 11.22 -13.92
C VAL A 179 -2.94 12.36 -13.59
N GLU A 180 -4.21 12.21 -13.99
CA GLU A 180 -5.26 13.20 -13.70
C GLU A 180 -5.43 13.43 -12.19
N PHE A 181 -5.39 12.34 -11.41
CA PHE A 181 -5.49 12.41 -9.96
C PHE A 181 -4.36 13.21 -9.32
N ILE A 182 -3.10 12.94 -9.66
CA ILE A 182 -1.96 13.62 -9.01
C ILE A 182 -1.87 15.09 -9.41
N GLU A 183 -2.17 15.42 -10.67
CA GLU A 183 -2.16 16.79 -11.15
C GLU A 183 -3.21 17.63 -10.43
N GLN A 184 -4.46 17.15 -10.35
CA GLN A 184 -5.53 17.84 -9.61
C GLN A 184 -5.24 17.95 -8.11
N THR A 185 -4.64 16.92 -7.51
CA THR A 185 -4.31 16.91 -6.08
C THR A 185 -3.26 17.97 -5.75
N LEU A 186 -2.21 18.07 -6.56
CA LEU A 186 -1.15 19.08 -6.38
C LEU A 186 -1.60 20.50 -6.73
N GLU A 187 -2.54 20.66 -7.66
CA GLU A 187 -3.12 21.96 -8.02
C GLU A 187 -4.00 22.52 -6.89
N LYS A 188 -4.93 21.70 -6.37
CA LYS A 188 -5.89 22.15 -5.34
C LYS A 188 -5.27 22.34 -3.97
N LYS A 189 -4.24 21.52 -3.63
CA LYS A 189 -3.57 21.49 -2.32
C LYS A 189 -4.49 21.35 -1.10
N ASN A 190 -5.74 20.92 -1.28
CA ASN A 190 -6.70 20.71 -0.20
C ASN A 190 -6.54 19.31 0.42
N TYR A 191 -5.31 18.95 0.82
CA TYR A 191 -4.94 17.58 1.17
C TYR A 191 -5.77 17.00 2.32
N ILE A 192 -6.19 17.81 3.30
CA ILE A 192 -7.01 17.35 4.43
C ILE A 192 -8.36 16.82 3.94
N GLU A 193 -9.10 17.65 3.19
CA GLU A 193 -10.42 17.29 2.66
C GLU A 193 -10.32 16.14 1.65
N ALA A 194 -9.32 16.22 0.75
CA ALA A 194 -9.07 15.19 -0.24
C ALA A 194 -8.75 13.82 0.40
N PHE A 195 -7.97 13.81 1.49
CA PHE A 195 -7.61 12.57 2.19
C PHE A 195 -8.83 11.87 2.77
N GLU A 196 -9.69 12.59 3.50
CA GLU A 196 -10.89 12.01 4.10
C GLU A 196 -11.87 11.48 3.04
N LYS A 197 -12.09 12.25 1.98
CA LYS A 197 -12.95 11.83 0.86
C LYS A 197 -12.44 10.56 0.18
N ILE A 198 -11.15 10.53 -0.17
CA ILE A 198 -10.54 9.40 -0.88
C ILE A 198 -10.49 8.16 0.02
N ARG A 199 -10.12 8.32 1.30
CA ARG A 199 -10.10 7.22 2.26
C ARG A 199 -11.50 6.63 2.47
N GLY A 200 -12.54 7.46 2.48
CA GLY A 200 -13.93 7.03 2.52
C GLY A 200 -14.32 6.22 1.28
N SER A 201 -14.01 6.73 0.09
CA SER A 201 -14.26 6.04 -1.18
C SER A 201 -13.53 4.69 -1.27
N GLU A 202 -12.26 4.64 -0.88
CA GLU A 202 -11.48 3.40 -0.88
C GLU A 202 -12.06 2.34 0.07
N LYS A 203 -12.52 2.74 1.26
CA LYS A 203 -13.20 1.84 2.20
C LYS A 203 -14.51 1.30 1.62
N MET A 204 -15.32 2.17 1.01
CA MET A 204 -16.58 1.77 0.38
C MET A 204 -16.34 0.77 -0.76
N ASN A 205 -15.40 1.09 -1.66
CA ASN A 205 -15.01 0.22 -2.76
C ASN A 205 -14.50 -1.13 -2.25
N SER A 206 -13.69 -1.13 -1.18
CA SER A 206 -13.22 -2.37 -0.55
C SER A 206 -14.37 -3.21 0.01
N ALA A 207 -15.37 -2.59 0.63
CA ALA A 207 -16.55 -3.28 1.16
C ALA A 207 -17.41 -3.89 0.05
N VAL A 208 -17.66 -3.14 -1.04
CA VAL A 208 -18.39 -3.61 -2.22
C VAL A 208 -17.73 -4.86 -2.81
N LEU A 209 -16.42 -4.81 -3.03
CA LEU A 209 -15.69 -5.95 -3.61
C LEU A 209 -15.64 -7.17 -2.69
N ARG A 210 -15.62 -6.96 -1.36
CA ARG A 210 -15.72 -8.05 -0.39
C ARG A 210 -17.09 -8.72 -0.41
N ALA A 211 -18.15 -7.92 -0.47
CA ALA A 211 -19.52 -8.43 -0.60
C ALA A 211 -19.68 -9.24 -1.90
N PHE A 212 -19.21 -8.69 -3.02
CA PHE A 212 -19.24 -9.38 -4.31
C PHE A 212 -18.47 -10.71 -4.29
N GLU A 213 -17.26 -10.75 -3.72
CA GLU A 213 -16.48 -12.00 -3.60
C GLU A 213 -17.15 -13.02 -2.66
N ALA A 214 -17.92 -12.57 -1.65
CA ALA A 214 -18.67 -13.46 -0.78
C ALA A 214 -19.87 -14.09 -1.50
N ASP A 215 -20.59 -13.31 -2.32
CA ASP A 215 -21.74 -13.76 -3.10
C ASP A 215 -21.32 -14.59 -4.33
N TYR A 216 -20.17 -14.26 -4.91
CA TYR A 216 -19.63 -14.88 -6.13
C TYR A 216 -18.16 -15.31 -6.00
N PRO A 217 -17.85 -16.32 -5.17
CA PRO A 217 -16.47 -16.70 -4.88
C PRO A 217 -15.67 -17.08 -6.12
N GLY A 218 -14.53 -16.42 -6.32
CA GLY A 218 -13.56 -16.76 -7.38
C GLY A 218 -13.86 -16.14 -8.74
N ILE A 219 -14.89 -15.30 -8.87
CA ILE A 219 -15.18 -14.54 -10.09
C ILE A 219 -14.34 -13.26 -10.16
N LEU A 220 -14.00 -12.66 -9.01
CA LEU A 220 -13.31 -11.39 -8.93
C LEU A 220 -11.85 -11.49 -9.44
N SER A 221 -11.47 -10.62 -10.36
CA SER A 221 -10.14 -10.58 -10.98
C SER A 221 -9.71 -9.15 -11.29
N GLU A 222 -8.41 -8.91 -11.51
CA GLU A 222 -7.92 -7.56 -11.79
C GLU A 222 -8.60 -6.88 -13.00
N SER A 223 -9.08 -7.67 -13.97
CA SER A 223 -9.71 -7.14 -15.18
C SER A 223 -11.17 -6.71 -14.99
N ASN A 224 -11.88 -7.19 -13.96
CA ASN A 224 -13.31 -6.87 -13.76
C ASN A 224 -13.59 -5.96 -12.55
N LEU A 225 -12.56 -5.59 -11.78
CA LEU A 225 -12.67 -4.73 -10.60
C LEU A 225 -13.35 -3.39 -10.88
N ASP A 226 -12.86 -2.64 -11.88
CA ASP A 226 -13.40 -1.31 -12.21
C ASP A 226 -14.85 -1.41 -12.71
N GLU A 227 -15.19 -2.49 -13.41
CA GLU A 227 -16.55 -2.73 -13.89
C GLU A 227 -17.51 -3.02 -12.73
N ILE A 228 -17.13 -3.90 -11.81
CA ILE A 228 -17.93 -4.22 -10.61
C ILE A 228 -18.16 -2.96 -9.78
N LEU A 229 -17.12 -2.17 -9.54
CA LEU A 229 -17.24 -0.92 -8.78
C LEU A 229 -18.17 0.09 -9.47
N ARG A 230 -18.09 0.20 -10.80
CA ARG A 230 -18.98 1.08 -11.57
C ARG A 230 -20.43 0.61 -11.48
N SER A 231 -20.69 -0.68 -11.66
CA SER A 231 -22.04 -1.24 -11.57
C SER A 231 -22.65 -1.06 -10.18
N ALA A 232 -21.86 -1.27 -9.11
CA ALA A 232 -22.32 -1.04 -7.75
C ALA A 232 -22.63 0.45 -7.48
N THR A 233 -21.85 1.36 -8.05
CA THR A 233 -22.11 2.80 -7.93
C THR A 233 -23.42 3.19 -8.63
N GLN A 234 -23.69 2.63 -9.81
CA GLN A 234 -24.94 2.87 -10.54
C GLN A 234 -26.15 2.36 -9.75
N MET A 235 -26.09 1.14 -9.21
CA MET A 235 -27.17 0.57 -8.42
C MET A 235 -27.51 1.42 -7.18
N LEU A 236 -26.50 1.98 -6.50
CA LEU A 236 -26.73 2.87 -5.37
C LEU A 236 -27.38 4.19 -5.77
N GLN A 237 -27.05 4.73 -6.94
CA GLN A 237 -27.68 5.94 -7.48
C GLN A 237 -29.14 5.68 -7.86
N ASP A 238 -29.41 4.56 -8.53
CA ASP A 238 -30.75 4.17 -8.92
C ASP A 238 -31.65 3.94 -7.67
N GLU A 239 -31.12 3.32 -6.61
CA GLU A 239 -31.85 3.14 -5.34
C GLU A 239 -32.10 4.45 -4.57
N GLU A 240 -31.19 5.43 -4.64
CA GLU A 240 -31.39 6.75 -4.03
C GLU A 240 -32.43 7.56 -4.79
N GLU A 241 -32.46 7.47 -6.12
CA GLU A 241 -33.49 8.06 -6.96
C GLU A 241 -34.86 7.46 -6.66
N GLU A 242 -35.01 6.13 -6.61
CA GLU A 242 -36.27 5.46 -6.26
C GLU A 242 -36.79 5.85 -4.86
N LYS A 243 -35.91 5.88 -3.84
CA LYS A 243 -36.29 6.30 -2.48
C LYS A 243 -36.72 7.77 -2.41
N SER A 244 -36.12 8.63 -3.25
CA SER A 244 -36.50 10.04 -3.32
C SER A 244 -37.87 10.23 -3.98
N GLU A 245 -38.19 9.45 -5.00
CA GLU A 245 -39.49 9.45 -5.68
C GLU A 245 -40.62 8.87 -4.80
N GLU A 246 -40.34 7.80 -4.04
CA GLU A 246 -41.29 7.24 -3.06
C GLU A 246 -41.55 8.21 -1.89
N SER A 247 -40.53 8.93 -1.41
CA SER A 247 -40.70 9.94 -0.37
C SER A 247 -41.54 11.15 -0.83
N LEU A 248 -41.41 11.55 -2.10
CA LEU A 248 -42.18 12.65 -2.68
C LEU A 248 -43.65 12.26 -2.85
N THR A 249 -43.93 11.03 -3.29
CA THR A 249 -45.29 10.51 -3.47
C THR A 249 -46.04 10.23 -2.16
N GLN A 250 -45.34 9.93 -1.06
CA GLN A 250 -45.96 9.78 0.28
C GLN A 250 -46.21 11.11 1.02
N SER A 251 -45.68 12.23 0.50
CA SER A 251 -45.84 13.57 1.07
C SER A 251 -46.92 14.43 0.38
N MET A 252 -47.59 13.88 -0.65
CA MET A 252 -48.80 14.40 -1.30
C MET A 252 -50.05 13.68 -0.80
#